data_AF-A0A955HPI1-F1
#
_entry.id   AF-A0A955HPI1-F1
#
_cell.length_a   1.000
_cell.length_b   1.000
_cell.length_c   1.000
_cell.angle_alpha   90.00
_cell.angle_beta   90.00
_cell.angle_gamma   90.00
#
_symmetry.space_group_name_H-M   'P 1'
#
loop_
_entity.id
_entity.type
_entity.pdbx_description
1 polymer ?
#
loop_
_entity_poly.entity_id
_entity_poly.type
_entity_poly.pdbx_seq_one_letter_code
_entity_poly.pdbx_strand_id
1 'polypeptide(L)'
;MITTRSVQASTTTDSPAKFSLYLRVREIAQLGKELEKVMLLDDLEREAWMKENAHFVDEVLENMLYDSGEVLLQEDVYDEEVLSLSEDLLMTMNDALSRLNTMMVSRKKQRSS
;
A
#
# COMPACT_ATOMS: atom_id res chain seq x y z
N MET A 1 35.14 -42.89 -15.45
CA MET A 1 35.16 -41.41 -15.37
C MET A 1 33.80 -40.90 -15.79
N ILE A 2 32.93 -40.54 -14.84
CA ILE A 2 31.65 -39.90 -15.12
C ILE A 2 31.74 -38.55 -14.42
N THR A 3 31.96 -37.49 -15.20
CA THR A 3 31.96 -36.12 -14.70
C THR A 3 30.50 -35.72 -14.49
N THR A 4 30.09 -35.67 -13.23
CA THR A 4 28.79 -35.14 -12.80
C THR A 4 28.70 -33.69 -13.25
N ARG A 5 27.69 -33.42 -14.08
CA ARG A 5 27.29 -32.10 -14.53
C ARG A 5 26.78 -31.33 -13.30
N SER A 6 27.57 -30.39 -12.78
CA SER A 6 27.09 -29.41 -11.80
C SER A 6 25.99 -28.60 -12.47
N VAL A 7 24.74 -28.89 -12.11
CA VAL A 7 23.63 -27.97 -12.35
C VAL A 7 23.85 -26.82 -11.37
N GLN A 8 24.46 -25.73 -11.84
CA GLN A 8 24.36 -24.45 -11.16
C GLN A 8 22.89 -24.04 -11.21
N ALA A 9 22.17 -24.37 -10.13
CA ALA A 9 20.95 -23.66 -9.81
C ALA A 9 21.37 -22.24 -9.44
N SER A 10 21.34 -21.33 -10.41
CA SER A 10 21.27 -19.90 -10.14
C SER A 10 19.90 -19.64 -9.52
N THR A 11 19.78 -19.88 -8.22
CA THR A 11 18.67 -19.35 -7.43
C THR A 11 18.89 -17.85 -7.37
N THR A 12 18.21 -17.12 -8.26
CA THR A 12 17.79 -15.74 -7.97
C THR A 12 17.04 -15.80 -6.65
N THR A 13 17.76 -15.55 -5.56
CA THR A 13 17.16 -15.34 -4.25
C THR A 13 16.52 -13.96 -4.32
N ASP A 14 15.29 -13.88 -4.86
CA ASP A 14 14.45 -12.72 -4.59
C ASP A 14 14.40 -12.60 -3.06
N SER A 15 14.98 -11.51 -2.55
CA SER A 15 15.01 -11.27 -1.12
C SER A 15 13.56 -11.33 -0.59
N PRO A 16 13.29 -12.05 0.52
CA PRO A 16 11.98 -12.05 1.17
C PRO A 16 11.42 -10.63 1.38
N ALA A 17 12.30 -9.63 1.54
CA ALA A 17 11.94 -8.22 1.59
C ALA A 17 11.33 -7.70 0.28
N LYS A 18 11.93 -8.01 -0.88
CA LYS A 18 11.43 -7.59 -2.21
C LYS A 18 10.04 -8.16 -2.49
N PHE A 19 9.84 -9.45 -2.22
CA PHE A 19 8.55 -10.08 -2.42
C PHE A 19 7.47 -9.48 -1.50
N SER A 20 7.83 -9.23 -0.24
CA SER A 20 6.92 -8.60 0.73
C SER A 20 6.55 -7.18 0.30
N LEU A 21 7.54 -6.37 -0.09
CA LEU A 21 7.34 -5.01 -0.62
C LEU A 21 6.43 -5.02 -1.86
N TYR A 22 6.68 -5.92 -2.81
CA TYR A 22 5.87 -6.03 -4.02
C TYR A 22 4.40 -6.37 -3.70
N LEU A 23 4.16 -7.32 -2.79
CA LEU A 23 2.81 -7.64 -2.35
C LEU A 23 2.13 -6.43 -1.70
N ARG A 24 2.84 -5.71 -0.83
CA ARG A 24 2.33 -4.50 -0.16
C ARG A 24 1.97 -3.41 -1.15
N VAL A 25 2.86 -3.07 -2.09
CA VAL A 25 2.59 -2.09 -3.14
C VAL A 25 1.30 -2.45 -3.89
N ARG A 26 1.13 -3.73 -4.22
CA ARG A 26 -0.06 -4.22 -4.93
C ARG A 26 -1.34 -4.12 -4.09
N GLU A 27 -1.28 -4.51 -2.82
CA GLU A 27 -2.43 -4.42 -1.88
C GLU A 27 -2.91 -2.98 -1.76
N ILE A 28 -1.98 -2.04 -1.55
CA ILE A 28 -2.29 -0.62 -1.39
C ILE A 28 -2.78 -0.02 -2.71
N ALA A 29 -2.21 -0.40 -3.85
CA ALA A 29 -2.69 0.04 -5.16
C ALA A 29 -4.12 -0.46 -5.43
N GLN A 30 -4.46 -1.68 -4.99
CA GLN A 30 -5.81 -2.21 -5.12
C GLN A 30 -6.80 -1.46 -4.24
N LEU A 31 -6.43 -1.16 -3.00
CA LEU A 31 -7.22 -0.29 -2.13
C LEU A 31 -7.44 1.08 -2.78
N GLY A 32 -6.40 1.70 -3.34
CA GLY A 32 -6.51 2.98 -4.04
C GLY A 32 -7.57 2.97 -5.15
N LYS A 33 -7.66 1.87 -5.91
CA LYS A 33 -8.69 1.67 -6.95
C LYS A 33 -10.10 1.49 -6.39
N GLU A 34 -10.25 0.85 -5.23
CA GLU A 34 -11.56 0.77 -4.58
C GLU A 34 -11.99 2.14 -4.04
N LEU A 35 -11.06 2.88 -3.42
CA LEU A 35 -11.32 4.25 -2.98
C LEU A 35 -11.69 5.17 -4.14
N GLU A 36 -11.12 4.98 -5.34
CA GLU A 36 -11.53 5.70 -6.55
C GLU A 36 -13.00 5.48 -6.89
N LYS A 37 -13.50 4.24 -6.81
CA LYS A 37 -14.91 3.96 -7.07
C LYS A 37 -15.81 4.63 -6.05
N VAL A 38 -15.42 4.60 -4.78
CA VAL A 38 -16.14 5.30 -3.70
C VAL A 38 -16.13 6.82 -3.91
N MET A 39 -15.05 7.36 -4.47
CA MET A 39 -14.97 8.78 -4.82
C MET A 39 -15.94 9.19 -5.95
N LEU A 40 -16.42 8.25 -6.77
CA LEU A 40 -17.41 8.52 -7.81
C LEU A 40 -18.86 8.49 -7.30
N LEU A 41 -19.09 7.98 -6.08
CA LEU A 41 -20.41 8.00 -5.44
C LEU A 41 -20.84 9.42 -5.10
N ASP A 42 -22.15 9.62 -4.92
CA ASP A 42 -22.66 10.87 -4.38
C ASP A 42 -22.28 11.06 -2.91
N ASP A 43 -22.45 12.27 -2.38
CA ASP A 43 -21.97 12.58 -1.03
C ASP A 43 -22.67 11.79 0.09
N LEU A 44 -23.93 11.39 -0.13
CA LEU A 44 -24.73 10.64 0.84
C LEU A 44 -24.32 9.17 0.87
N GLU A 45 -24.13 8.57 -0.30
CA GLU A 45 -23.63 7.21 -0.48
C GLU A 45 -22.18 7.07 0.02
N ARG A 46 -21.34 8.05 -0.27
CA ARG A 46 -19.96 8.13 0.24
C ARG A 46 -19.92 8.22 1.76
N GLU A 47 -20.81 9.00 2.37
CA GLU A 47 -20.90 9.11 3.83
C GLU A 47 -21.39 7.79 4.46
N ALA A 48 -22.37 7.13 3.86
CA ALA A 48 -22.86 5.83 4.29
C ALA A 48 -21.72 4.80 4.23
N TRP A 49 -20.99 4.74 3.12
CA TRP A 49 -19.84 3.85 2.95
C TRP A 49 -18.77 4.11 4.03
N MET A 50 -18.42 5.37 4.28
CA MET A 50 -17.44 5.73 5.32
C MET A 50 -17.90 5.34 6.73
N LYS A 51 -19.21 5.35 7.03
CA LYS A 51 -19.75 4.90 8.32
C LYS A 51 -19.69 3.39 8.45
N GLU A 52 -20.09 2.67 7.40
CA GLU A 52 -20.12 1.20 7.38
C GLU A 52 -18.70 0.60 7.41
N ASN A 53 -17.73 1.29 6.81
CA ASN A 53 -16.36 0.82 6.66
C ASN A 53 -15.37 1.56 7.56
N ALA A 54 -15.84 2.28 8.59
CA ALA A 54 -14.98 3.09 9.46
C ALA A 54 -13.83 2.26 10.10
N HIS A 55 -14.15 1.08 10.63
CA HIS A 55 -13.15 0.18 11.20
C HIS A 55 -12.12 -0.29 10.15
N PHE A 56 -12.57 -0.60 8.94
CA PHE A 56 -11.69 -1.00 7.85
C PHE A 56 -10.76 0.15 7.44
N VAL A 57 -11.28 1.37 7.37
CA VAL A 57 -10.48 2.56 7.09
C VAL A 57 -9.42 2.78 8.18
N ASP A 58 -9.80 2.68 9.45
CA ASP A 58 -8.87 2.85 10.58
C ASP A 58 -7.77 1.77 10.57
N GLU A 59 -8.14 0.50 10.35
CA GLU A 59 -7.20 -0.62 10.24
C GLU A 59 -6.23 -0.44 9.07
N VAL A 60 -6.72 0.02 7.92
CA VAL A 60 -5.90 0.34 6.76
C VAL A 60 -4.92 1.48 7.06
N LEU A 61 -5.36 2.53 7.76
CA LEU A 61 -4.52 3.67 8.13
C LEU A 61 -3.41 3.25 9.11
N GLU A 62 -3.74 2.40 10.09
CA GLU A 62 -2.78 1.87 11.06
C GLU A 62 -1.74 0.97 10.37
N ASN A 63 -2.20 0.06 9.50
CA ASN A 63 -1.31 -0.83 8.74
C ASN A 63 -0.40 -0.05 7.79
N MET A 64 -0.92 0.99 7.13
CA MET A 64 -0.10 1.90 6.32
C MET A 64 0.99 2.56 7.16
N LEU A 65 0.66 3.14 8.31
CA LEU A 65 1.66 3.78 9.17
C LEU A 65 2.75 2.78 9.62
N TYR A 66 2.35 1.55 9.96
CA TYR A 66 3.28 0.49 10.32
C TYR A 66 4.19 0.09 9.15
N ASP A 67 3.63 -0.13 7.96
CA ASP A 67 4.38 -0.52 6.75
C ASP A 67 5.41 0.55 6.36
N SER A 68 5.08 1.85 6.46
CA SER A 68 6.07 2.91 6.22
C SER A 68 7.24 2.89 7.22
N GLY A 69 6.99 2.47 8.46
CA GLY A 69 8.01 2.39 9.51
C GLY A 69 8.96 1.22 9.30
N GLU A 70 8.43 0.03 8.99
CA GLU A 70 9.28 -1.15 8.73
C GLU A 70 10.15 -0.99 7.49
N VAL A 71 9.58 -0.47 6.40
CA VAL A 71 10.28 -0.38 5.11
C VAL A 71 11.47 0.59 5.16
N LEU A 72 11.35 1.68 5.90
CA LEU A 72 12.44 2.65 6.08
C LEU A 72 13.56 2.16 7.01
N LEU A 73 13.31 1.11 7.80
CA LEU A 73 14.22 0.61 8.84
C LEU A 73 14.94 -0.68 8.48
N GLN A 74 14.71 -1.27 7.30
CA GLN A 74 15.43 -2.47 6.89
C GLN A 74 16.88 -2.15 6.49
N GLU A 75 17.84 -2.93 7.00
CA GLU A 75 19.28 -2.77 6.69
C GLU A 75 19.61 -3.06 5.20
N ASP A 76 18.66 -3.65 4.44
CA ASP A 76 18.77 -4.01 3.02
C ASP A 76 18.48 -2.84 2.04
N VAL A 77 18.33 -1.61 2.54
CA VAL A 77 18.08 -0.36 1.75
C VAL A 77 19.20 -0.03 0.73
N TYR A 78 20.28 -0.81 0.69
CA TYR A 78 21.35 -0.68 -0.31
C TYR A 78 21.05 -1.38 -1.65
N ASP A 79 19.98 -2.16 -1.75
CA ASP A 79 19.51 -2.71 -3.03
C ASP A 79 18.61 -1.67 -3.75
N GLU A 80 19.04 -1.21 -4.92
CA GLU A 80 18.36 -0.17 -5.71
C GLU A 80 16.90 -0.55 -6.05
N GLU A 81 16.62 -1.84 -6.20
CA GLU A 81 15.26 -2.33 -6.47
C GLU A 81 14.39 -2.27 -5.20
N VAL A 82 14.96 -2.57 -4.02
CA VAL A 82 14.27 -2.42 -2.73
C VAL A 82 13.95 -0.96 -2.48
N LEU A 83 14.90 -0.05 -2.77
CA LEU A 83 14.70 1.39 -2.66
C LEU A 83 13.55 1.86 -3.57
N SER A 84 13.57 1.47 -4.85
CA SER A 84 12.52 1.83 -5.80
C SER A 84 11.15 1.32 -5.37
N LEU A 85 11.05 0.07 -4.91
CA LEU A 85 9.78 -0.49 -4.42
C LEU A 85 9.30 0.22 -3.14
N SER A 86 10.23 0.67 -2.30
CA SER A 86 9.92 1.43 -1.08
C SER A 86 9.40 2.83 -1.42
N GLU A 87 9.99 3.50 -2.40
CA GLU A 87 9.51 4.79 -2.90
C GLU A 87 8.11 4.66 -3.53
N ASP A 88 7.90 3.63 -4.35
CA ASP A 88 6.60 3.33 -4.95
C ASP A 88 5.53 3.05 -3.89
N LEU A 89 5.89 2.32 -2.83
CA LEU A 89 5.00 2.05 -1.70
C LEU A 89 4.59 3.36 -1.01
N LEU A 90 5.56 4.23 -0.68
CA LEU A 90 5.30 5.51 -0.04
C LEU A 90 4.42 6.43 -0.90
N MET A 91 4.66 6.51 -2.21
CA MET A 91 3.83 7.29 -3.13
C MET A 91 2.39 6.74 -3.18
N THR A 92 2.25 5.42 -3.34
CA THR A 92 0.92 4.77 -3.43
C THR A 92 0.13 4.94 -2.13
N MET A 93 0.82 4.86 -0.98
CA MET A 93 0.24 5.14 0.33
C MET A 93 -0.23 6.58 0.46
N ASN A 94 0.61 7.56 0.09
CA ASN A 94 0.26 8.97 0.17
C ASN A 94 -0.96 9.31 -0.69
N ASP A 95 -1.07 8.71 -1.88
CA ASP A 95 -2.23 8.85 -2.75
C ASP A 95 -3.50 8.27 -2.11
N ALA A 96 -3.43 7.07 -1.53
CA ALA A 96 -4.55 6.46 -0.82
C ALA A 96 -5.00 7.29 0.40
N LEU A 97 -4.05 7.81 1.18
CA LEU A 97 -4.29 8.69 2.32
C LEU A 97 -4.96 10.01 1.90
N SER A 98 -4.48 10.62 0.82
CA SER A 98 -5.05 11.86 0.28
C SER A 98 -6.52 11.69 -0.13
N ARG A 99 -6.85 10.53 -0.73
CA ARG A 99 -8.23 10.19 -1.12
C ARG A 99 -9.12 9.99 0.10
N LEU A 100 -8.66 9.22 1.09
CA LEU A 100 -9.36 9.04 2.36
C LEU A 100 -9.61 10.39 3.07
N ASN A 101 -8.58 11.24 3.15
CA ASN A 101 -8.70 12.56 3.76
C ASN A 101 -9.70 13.44 3.01
N THR A 102 -9.70 13.41 1.67
CA THR A 102 -10.70 14.12 0.86
C THR A 102 -12.13 13.69 1.22
N MET A 103 -12.36 12.38 1.36
CA MET A 103 -13.67 11.87 1.77
C MET A 103 -14.07 12.30 3.20
N MET A 104 -13.10 12.38 4.11
CA MET A 104 -13.34 12.85 5.49
C MET A 104 -13.58 14.37 5.57
N VAL A 105 -12.87 15.19 4.79
CA VAL A 105 -12.99 16.67 4.82
C VAL A 105 -14.28 17.14 4.16
N SER A 106 -14.73 16.49 3.08
CA SER A 106 -16.05 16.75 2.48
C SER A 106 -17.18 16.64 3.53
N ARG A 107 -17.02 15.71 4.49
CA ARG A 107 -17.94 15.54 5.64
C ARG A 107 -17.98 16.74 6.59
N LYS A 108 -16.86 17.44 6.80
CA LYS A 108 -16.78 18.62 7.70
C LYS A 108 -17.43 19.86 7.09
N LYS A 109 -17.32 20.03 5.76
CA LYS A 109 -17.84 21.21 5.07
C LYS A 109 -19.37 21.25 5.03
N GLN A 110 -20.04 20.09 4.95
CA GLN A 110 -21.51 20.01 4.93
C GLN A 110 -22.19 20.13 6.30
N ARG A 111 -21.51 19.86 7.42
CA ARG A 111 -22.06 20.11 8.77
C ARG A 111 -22.01 21.59 9.20
N SER A 112 -21.38 22.44 8.39
CA SER A 112 -21.12 23.86 8.69
C SER A 112 -21.97 24.82 7.84
N SER A 113 -22.95 24.30 7.08
CA SER A 113 -23.93 25.06 6.29
C SER A 113 -25.33 24.63 6.69
#